data_AF-A0A1Y3BMH8-F1
#
_entry.id   AF-A0A1Y3BMH8-F1
#
_cell.length_a   1.000
_cell.length_b   1.000
_cell.length_c   1.000
_cell.angle_alpha   90.00
_cell.angle_beta   90.00
_cell.angle_gamma   90.00
#
_symmetry.space_group_name_H-M   'P 1'
#
loop_
_entity.id
_entity.type
_entity.pdbx_description
1 polymer ?
#
loop_
_entity_poly.entity_id
_entity_poly.type
_entity_poly.pdbx_seq_one_letter_code
_entity_poly.pdbx_strand_id
1 'polypeptide(L)'
;MLLFIVILFHVCWGPRLIFNVIKSTGIGQFDKFAYSARVYFYLLSFIHSALNPFVYGFMSSNFRLRLLRLLFNKTYDDEFV
;
A
#
# COMPACT_ATOMS: atom_id res chain seq x y z
N MET A 1 5.79 -14.30 0.30
CA MET A 1 5.08 -13.36 1.21
C MET A 1 5.94 -12.15 1.53
N LEU A 2 7.13 -12.32 2.09
CA LEU A 2 8.11 -11.23 2.29
C LEU A 2 8.49 -10.51 0.98
N LEU A 3 8.80 -11.25 -0.08
CA LEU A 3 9.12 -10.66 -1.39
C LEU A 3 8.00 -9.76 -1.93
N PHE A 4 6.73 -10.15 -1.75
CA PHE A 4 5.60 -9.36 -2.19
C PHE A 4 5.55 -8.00 -1.47
N ILE A 5 5.75 -8.00 -0.15
CA ILE A 5 5.77 -6.79 0.67
C ILE A 5 6.96 -5.89 0.26
N VAL A 6 8.13 -6.47 0.03
CA VAL A 6 9.33 -5.71 -0.38
C VAL A 6 9.16 -5.06 -1.75
N ILE A 7 8.57 -5.77 -2.71
CA ILE A 7 8.28 -5.24 -4.05
C ILE A 7 7.26 -4.10 -3.96
N LEU A 8 6.18 -4.31 -3.20
CA LEU A 8 5.10 -3.33 -3.04
C LEU A 8 5.61 -2.06 -2.34
N PHE A 9 6.48 -2.22 -1.34
CA PHE A 9 7.18 -1.10 -0.71
C PHE A 9 8.03 -0.32 -1.73
N HIS A 10 8.86 -1.01 -2.53
CA HIS A 10 9.71 -0.35 -3.54
C HIS A 10 8.90 0.38 -4.60
N VAL A 11 7.82 -0.23 -5.10
CA VAL A 11 6.96 0.40 -6.12
C VAL A 11 6.27 1.63 -5.56
N CYS A 12 5.77 1.60 -4.31
CA CYS A 12 5.01 2.71 -3.76
C CYS A 12 5.88 3.84 -3.16
N TRP A 13 7.04 3.51 -2.60
CA TRP A 13 7.91 4.48 -1.92
C TRP A 13 9.13 4.89 -2.75
N GLY A 14 9.63 4.01 -3.62
CA GLY A 14 10.79 4.26 -4.46
C GLY A 14 10.67 5.53 -5.31
N PRO A 15 9.58 5.74 -6.08
CA PRO A 15 9.42 6.93 -6.91
C PRO A 15 9.44 8.23 -6.11
N ARG A 16 8.83 8.23 -4.92
CA ARG A 16 8.83 9.38 -4.01
C ARG A 16 10.22 9.66 -3.44
N LEU A 17 10.95 8.62 -3.05
CA LEU A 17 12.31 8.76 -2.52
C LEU A 17 13.25 9.33 -3.59
N ILE A 18 13.21 8.76 -4.80
CA ILE A 18 14.02 9.21 -5.94
C ILE A 18 13.70 10.68 -6.26
N PHE A 19 12.42 11.04 -6.34
CA PHE A 19 12.00 12.42 -6.63
C PHE A 19 12.49 13.41 -5.56
N ASN A 20 12.45 13.04 -4.28
CA ASN A 20 12.96 13.89 -3.21
C ASN A 20 14.48 14.07 -3.27
N VAL A 21 15.24 13.04 -3.64
CA VAL A 21 16.70 13.14 -3.82
C VAL A 21 17.06 14.05 -5.00
N ILE A 22 16.37 13.89 -6.14
CA ILE A 22 16.54 14.77 -7.31
C ILE A 22 16.25 16.22 -6.93
N LYS A 23 15.20 16.46 -6.14
CA LYS A 23 14.90 17.79 -5.63
C LYS A 23 15.94 18.33 -4.67
N SER A 24 16.47 17.52 -3.76
CA SER A 24 17.48 17.95 -2.80
C SER A 24 18.83 18.26 -3.45
N THR A 25 19.15 17.61 -4.57
CA THR A 25 20.40 17.82 -5.31
C THR A 25 20.34 19.02 -6.26
N GLY A 26 19.16 19.62 -6.45
CA GLY A 26 18.97 20.74 -7.37
C GLY A 26 19.10 20.36 -8.86
N ILE A 27 19.15 19.06 -9.15
CA ILE A 27 19.32 18.53 -10.50
C ILE A 27 17.93 18.45 -11.15
N GLY A 28 17.59 19.44 -11.98
CA GLY A 28 16.37 19.41 -12.79
C GLY A 28 15.54 20.68 -12.71
N GLN A 29 14.80 20.95 -13.78
CA GLN A 29 13.89 22.09 -13.83
C GLN A 29 12.55 21.72 -13.22
N PHE A 30 12.12 22.49 -12.21
CA PHE A 30 10.83 22.33 -11.55
C PHE A 30 9.72 22.98 -12.36
N ASP A 31 9.38 22.36 -13.49
CA ASP A 31 8.26 22.76 -14.32
C ASP A 31 6.94 22.13 -13.84
N LYS A 32 5.81 22.51 -14.46
CA LYS A 32 4.46 21.98 -14.18
C LYS A 32 4.42 20.45 -14.20
N PHE A 33 5.21 19.82 -15.08
CA PHE A 33 5.32 18.37 -15.14
C PHE A 33 5.90 17.77 -13.85
N ALA A 34 6.96 18.37 -13.30
CA ALA A 34 7.58 17.92 -12.05
C ALA A 34 6.63 18.09 -10.86
N TYR A 35 5.80 19.16 -10.87
CA TYR A 35 4.76 19.33 -9.87
C TYR A 35 3.68 18.23 -9.95
N SER A 36 3.21 17.91 -11.15
CA SER A 36 2.24 16.82 -11.37
C SER A 36 2.81 15.47 -10.93
N ALA A 37 4.04 15.15 -11.32
CA ALA A 37 4.75 13.94 -10.90
C ALA A 37 4.87 13.85 -9.37
N ARG A 38 5.16 14.96 -8.68
CA ARG A 38 5.20 15.01 -7.22
C ARG A 38 3.87 14.58 -6.60
N VAL A 39 2.75 15.08 -7.13
CA VAL A 39 1.41 14.74 -6.63
C VAL A 39 1.15 13.24 -6.79
N TYR A 40 1.45 12.67 -7.96
CA TYR A 40 1.32 11.23 -8.20
C TYR A 40 2.19 10.39 -7.27
N PHE A 41 3.45 10.76 -7.06
CA PHE A 41 4.35 10.02 -6.16
C PHE A 41 3.92 10.08 -4.70
N TYR A 42 3.37 11.22 -4.27
CA TYR A 42 2.76 11.33 -2.94
C TYR A 42 1.53 10.44 -2.82
N LEU A 43 0.64 10.45 -3.82
CA LEU A 43 -0.55 9.60 -3.84
C LEU A 43 -0.17 8.11 -3.81
N LEU A 44 0.88 7.72 -4.53
CA LEU A 44 1.37 6.35 -4.57
C LEU A 44 1.82 5.84 -3.19
N SER A 45 2.43 6.71 -2.37
CA SER A 45 2.76 6.39 -0.98
C SER A 45 1.52 6.21 -0.09
N PHE A 46 0.42 6.92 -0.36
CA PHE A 46 -0.85 6.70 0.34
C PHE A 46 -1.49 5.37 -0.07
N ILE A 47 -1.42 5.02 -1.37
CA ILE A 47 -1.91 3.74 -1.89
C ILE A 47 -1.23 2.56 -1.18
N HIS A 48 0.06 2.67 -0.81
CA HIS A 48 0.73 1.64 0.00
C HIS A 48 -0.06 1.27 1.27
N SER A 49 -0.56 2.28 1.99
CA SER A 49 -1.33 2.05 3.22
C SER A 49 -2.68 1.38 2.93
N ALA A 50 -3.31 1.73 1.81
CA ALA A 50 -4.55 1.12 1.34
C ALA A 50 -4.36 -0.32 0.81
N LEU A 51 -3.14 -0.70 0.43
CA LEU A 51 -2.81 -2.05 -0.03
C LEU A 51 -2.62 -3.05 1.12
N ASN A 52 -2.48 -2.58 2.36
CA ASN A 52 -2.28 -3.46 3.54
C ASN A 52 -3.37 -4.54 3.70
N PRO A 53 -4.69 -4.25 3.61
CA PRO A 53 -5.73 -5.28 3.64
C PRO A 53 -5.58 -6.35 2.55
N PHE A 54 -5.09 -5.97 1.36
CA PHE A 54 -4.82 -6.90 0.27
C PHE A 54 -3.61 -7.78 0.57
N VAL A 55 -2.53 -7.18 1.11
CA VAL A 55 -1.35 -7.91 1.58
C VAL A 55 -1.78 -8.96 2.61
N TYR A 56 -2.52 -8.56 3.65
CA TYR A 56 -3.00 -9.49 4.69
C TYR A 56 -3.99 -10.52 4.15
N GLY A 57 -4.86 -10.13 3.22
CA GLY A 57 -5.84 -11.01 2.57
C GLY A 57 -5.19 -12.09 1.68
N PHE A 58 -4.08 -11.77 1.01
CA PHE A 58 -3.29 -12.73 0.22
C PHE A 58 -2.36 -13.57 1.11
N MET A 59 -1.90 -13.00 2.23
CA MET A 59 -0.91 -13.62 3.11
C MET A 59 -1.49 -14.61 4.11
N SER A 60 -2.77 -14.47 4.49
CA SER A 60 -3.37 -15.33 5.50
C SER A 60 -4.82 -15.66 5.19
N SER A 61 -5.07 -16.92 4.84
CA SER A 61 -6.40 -17.49 4.73
C SER A 61 -7.23 -17.26 6.01
N ASN A 62 -6.56 -17.29 7.17
CA ASN A 62 -7.16 -17.04 8.48
C ASN A 62 -7.57 -15.58 8.68
N PHE A 63 -6.79 -14.63 8.16
CA PHE A 63 -7.16 -13.20 8.18
C PHE A 63 -8.38 -12.95 7.28
N ARG A 64 -8.40 -13.52 6.07
CA ARG A 64 -9.53 -13.42 5.15
C ARG A 64 -10.82 -13.98 5.78
N LEU A 65 -10.73 -15.13 6.44
CA LEU A 65 -11.85 -15.74 7.18
C LEU A 65 -12.35 -14.83 8.31
N ARG A 66 -11.45 -14.26 9.13
CA ARG A 66 -11.85 -13.31 10.20
C ARG A 66 -12.46 -12.02 9.65
N LEU A 67 -11.88 -11.45 8.58
CA LEU A 67 -12.40 -10.24 7.95
C LEU A 67 -13.79 -10.47 7.36
N LEU A 68 -14.01 -11.60 6.69
CA LEU A 68 -15.33 -11.98 6.18
C LEU A 68 -16.33 -12.24 7.30
N ARG A 69 -15.92 -12.88 8.41
CA ARG A 69 -16.79 -13.05 9.59
C ARG A 69 -17.23 -11.71 10.19
N LEU A 70 -16.31 -10.74 10.31
CA LEU A 70 -16.61 -9.39 10.81
C LEU A 70 -17.52 -8.59 9.87
N LEU A 71 -17.28 -8.67 8.55
CA LEU A 71 -18.05 -7.89 7.57
C LEU A 71 -19.45 -8.46 7.30
N PHE A 72 -19.61 -9.78 7.32
CA PHE A 72 -20.86 -10.45 6.99
C PHE A 72 -21.65 -10.93 8.21
N ASN A 73 -21.22 -10.56 9.41
CA ASN A 73 -21.83 -10.96 10.69
C ASN A 73 -22.35 -12.40 10.66
N LYS A 74 -21.53 -13.33 10.16
CA LYS A 74 -21.81 -14.75 10.36
C LYS A 74 -21.30 -15.05 11.77
N THR A 75 -22.05 -14.58 12.76
CA THR A 75 -22.21 -15.23 14.05
C THR A 75 -22.58 -16.66 13.70
N TYR A 76 -21.56 -17.51 13.60
CA TYR A 76 -21.79 -18.93 13.53
C TYR A 76 -22.22 -19.31 14.95
N ASP A 77 -23.42 -19.85 15.04
CA ASP A 77 -23.97 -20.55 16.19
C ASP A 77 -23.03 -21.69 16.62
N ASP A 78 -21.89 -21.36 17.24
CA ASP A 78 -20.98 -22.34 17.87
C ASP A 78 -21.02 -22.18 19.40
N GLU A 79 -22.23 -22.02 19.95
CA GLU A 79 -22.55 -22.42 21.34
C GLU A 79 -23.11 -23.85 21.43
N PHE A 80 -23.11 -24.63 20.34
CA PHE A 80 -23.47 -26.05 20.37
C PHE A 80 -22.50 -26.88 19.53
N VAL A 81 -21.40 -27.33 20.14
CA VAL A 81 -20.98 -28.73 20.40
C VAL A 81 -19.63 -28.73 21.11
#